data_AF-A0A9Q0R8Y4-F1
#
_entry.id   AF-A0A9Q0R8Y4-F1
#
_cell.length_a   1.000
_cell.length_b   1.000
_cell.length_c   1.000
_cell.angle_alpha   90.00
_cell.angle_beta   90.00
_cell.angle_gamma   90.00
#
_symmetry.space_group_name_H-M   'P 1'
#
loop_
_entity.id
_entity.type
_entity.pdbx_description
1 polymer ?
#
loop_
_entity_poly.entity_id
_entity_poly.type
_entity_poly.pdbx_seq_one_letter_code
_entity_poly.pdbx_strand_id
1 'polypeptide(L)'
;MKKGFSAKRNGFNSQNWHKAVDGKGKTLVLIKTKDNFIFGGFTQVGFKYVQSNGEWSNDPNAFIFSLRNDKRDRKPVKFTIKQGKEGNAILSYSGYGPFFGDGNDFWLNSNLQPGQSNFGSTYNLPNGITYDTDSGKSYLAGSYDKWVVDEVETYFI
;
A
#
# COMPACT_ATOMS: atom_id res chain seq x y z
N MET A 1 19.18 3.17 -0.52
CA MET A 1 17.92 2.89 0.20
C MET A 1 18.25 2.22 1.53
N LYS A 2 17.57 2.61 2.61
CA LYS A 2 17.76 2.03 3.95
C LYS A 2 16.49 1.31 4.39
N LYS A 3 16.60 0.06 4.86
CA LYS A 3 15.46 -0.67 5.45
C LYS A 3 15.12 -0.07 6.82
N GLY A 4 13.92 0.45 6.96
CA GLY A 4 13.39 1.03 8.20
C GLY A 4 12.62 0.04 9.05
N PHE A 5 11.84 -0.83 8.41
CA PHE A 5 10.94 -1.77 9.07
C PHE A 5 10.90 -3.12 8.34
N SER A 6 10.74 -4.20 9.09
CA SER A 6 10.34 -5.53 8.60
C SER A 6 9.38 -6.11 9.63
N ALA A 7 8.20 -6.56 9.22
CA ALA A 7 7.21 -7.13 10.13
C ALA A 7 7.73 -8.40 10.81
N LYS A 8 8.50 -9.25 10.12
CA LYS A 8 9.10 -10.46 10.75
C LYS A 8 10.10 -10.12 11.86
N ARG A 9 10.79 -8.97 11.77
CA ARG A 9 11.75 -8.52 12.79
C ARG A 9 11.11 -7.64 13.86
N ASN A 10 10.21 -6.75 13.46
CA ASN A 10 9.67 -5.68 14.29
C ASN A 10 8.25 -5.99 14.82
N GLY A 11 7.66 -7.11 14.41
CA GLY A 11 6.32 -7.54 14.77
C GLY A 11 5.24 -7.02 13.82
N PHE A 12 4.18 -7.82 13.65
CA PHE A 12 3.01 -7.49 12.84
C PHE A 12 2.06 -6.57 13.62
N ASN A 13 2.43 -5.30 13.75
CA ASN A 13 1.67 -4.31 14.50
C ASN A 13 1.88 -2.90 13.91
N SER A 14 0.79 -2.19 13.62
CA SER A 14 0.83 -0.83 13.05
C SER A 14 1.55 0.16 13.96
N GLN A 15 1.46 0.01 15.28
CA GLN A 15 2.15 0.87 16.24
C GLN A 15 3.67 0.76 16.11
N ASN A 16 4.19 -0.45 15.88
CA ASN A 16 5.62 -0.65 15.64
C ASN A 16 6.04 -0.11 14.27
N TRP A 17 5.16 -0.22 13.28
CA TRP A 17 5.38 0.34 11.95
C TRP A 17 5.44 1.87 11.99
N HIS A 18 4.45 2.54 12.60
CA HIS A 18 4.40 3.99 12.77
C HIS A 18 5.62 4.52 13.53
N LYS A 19 6.02 3.88 14.65
CA LYS A 19 7.24 4.22 15.38
C LYS A 19 8.51 4.19 14.50
N ALA A 20 8.56 3.32 13.51
CA ALA A 20 9.71 3.19 12.62
C ALA A 20 9.65 4.14 11.40
N VAL A 21 8.45 4.38 10.87
CA VAL A 21 8.22 4.95 9.52
C VAL A 21 7.78 6.40 9.55
N ASP A 22 7.09 6.85 10.59
CA ASP A 22 6.54 8.20 10.63
C ASP A 22 7.64 9.27 10.63
N GLY A 23 7.42 10.35 9.88
CA GLY A 23 8.33 11.48 9.79
C GLY A 23 9.63 11.20 9.03
N LYS A 24 9.74 10.06 8.34
CA LYS A 24 10.94 9.69 7.57
C LYS A 24 10.95 10.24 6.14
N GLY A 25 9.85 10.84 5.68
CA GLY A 25 9.72 11.38 4.33
C GLY A 25 9.56 10.28 3.28
N LYS A 26 10.30 10.36 2.17
CA LYS A 26 10.21 9.43 1.03
C LYS A 26 10.25 7.98 1.48
N THR A 27 9.17 7.26 1.24
CA THR A 27 8.94 5.94 1.79
C THR A 27 8.46 4.99 0.70
N LEU A 28 9.11 3.84 0.60
CA LEU A 28 8.69 2.70 -0.21
C LEU A 28 8.21 1.58 0.72
N VAL A 29 6.96 1.16 0.54
CA VAL A 29 6.36 0.01 1.24
C VAL A 29 6.33 -1.16 0.27
N LEU A 30 6.81 -2.32 0.71
CA LEU A 30 6.81 -3.58 -0.02
C LEU A 30 6.06 -4.63 0.78
N ILE A 31 5.05 -5.24 0.17
CA ILE A 31 4.21 -6.27 0.77
C ILE A 31 4.38 -7.56 -0.02
N LYS A 32 4.60 -8.66 0.71
CA LYS A 32 4.57 -10.01 0.17
C LYS A 32 3.44 -10.78 0.84
N THR A 33 2.60 -11.43 0.04
CA THR A 33 1.55 -12.33 0.55
C THR A 33 2.02 -13.78 0.61
N LYS A 34 1.32 -14.62 1.39
CA LYS A 34 1.56 -16.07 1.43
C LYS A 34 1.34 -16.75 0.07
N ASP A 35 0.42 -16.21 -0.73
CA ASP A 35 0.16 -16.68 -2.10
C ASP A 35 1.14 -16.10 -3.14
N ASN A 36 2.26 -15.52 -2.67
CA ASN A 36 3.36 -15.00 -3.48
C ASN A 36 3.01 -13.79 -4.38
N PHE A 37 1.97 -13.03 -4.05
CA PHE A 37 1.80 -11.69 -4.61
C PHE A 37 2.84 -10.76 -3.97
N ILE A 38 3.44 -9.90 -4.80
CA ILE A 38 4.42 -8.90 -4.36
C ILE A 38 4.01 -7.57 -4.95
N PHE A 39 3.64 -6.63 -4.10
CA PHE A 39 3.15 -5.31 -4.48
C PHE A 39 3.49 -4.28 -3.41
N GLY A 40 3.13 -3.03 -3.64
CA GLY A 40 3.32 -2.00 -2.63
C GLY A 40 3.07 -0.61 -3.18
N GLY A 41 3.55 0.38 -2.44
CA GLY A 41 3.38 1.77 -2.79
C GLY A 41 4.59 2.61 -2.41
N PHE A 42 4.81 3.66 -3.17
CA PHE A 42 5.77 4.70 -2.87
C PHE A 42 5.03 6.01 -2.62
N THR A 43 5.51 6.76 -1.63
CA THR A 43 5.13 8.14 -1.38
C THR A 43 6.39 9.00 -1.27
N GLN A 44 6.37 10.17 -1.87
CA GLN A 44 7.39 11.19 -1.72
C GLN A 44 7.27 11.95 -0.39
N VAL A 45 6.05 12.13 0.13
CA VAL A 45 5.80 12.92 1.36
C VAL A 45 5.95 12.09 2.63
N GLY A 46 5.71 10.77 2.56
CA GLY A 46 5.83 9.88 3.71
C GLY A 46 4.62 9.90 4.65
N PHE A 47 4.68 9.02 5.65
CA PHE A 47 3.62 8.88 6.65
C PHE A 47 3.87 9.76 7.87
N LYS A 48 2.78 10.11 8.56
CA LYS A 48 2.77 10.94 9.76
C LYS A 48 2.06 10.19 10.89
N TYR A 49 2.41 10.54 12.12
CA TYR A 49 1.66 10.04 13.27
C TYR A 49 0.34 10.80 13.43
N VAL A 50 -0.78 10.10 13.30
CA VAL A 50 -2.14 10.67 13.44
C VAL A 50 -2.98 9.77 14.35
N GLN A 51 -3.53 10.34 15.43
CA GLN A 51 -4.24 9.57 16.47
C GLN A 51 -5.73 9.35 16.19
N SER A 52 -6.41 10.27 15.50
CA SER A 52 -7.85 10.20 15.26
C SER A 52 -8.22 10.69 13.86
N ASN A 53 -9.32 10.17 13.32
CA ASN A 53 -9.94 10.50 12.03
C ASN A 53 -9.09 10.31 10.75
N GLY A 54 -7.79 10.01 10.90
CA GLY A 54 -6.85 9.87 9.79
C GLY A 54 -6.62 11.17 9.03
N GLU A 55 -5.47 11.28 8.36
CA GLU A 55 -5.13 12.46 7.56
C GLU A 55 -4.67 12.02 6.17
N TRP A 56 -5.38 12.52 5.14
CA TRP A 56 -4.96 12.35 3.75
C TRP A 56 -3.79 13.28 3.44
N SER A 57 -2.81 12.75 2.71
CA SER A 57 -1.68 13.55 2.24
C SER A 57 -1.70 13.71 0.74
N ASN A 58 -1.50 14.96 0.29
CA ASN A 58 -1.32 15.28 -1.11
C ASN A 58 0.05 14.82 -1.60
N ASP A 59 0.09 13.95 -2.61
CA ASP A 59 1.35 13.47 -3.20
C ASP A 59 1.22 13.18 -4.70
N PRO A 60 1.56 14.13 -5.58
CA PRO A 60 1.50 13.94 -7.04
C PRO A 60 2.52 12.93 -7.56
N ASN A 61 3.50 12.54 -6.74
CA ASN A 61 4.56 11.60 -7.11
C ASN A 61 4.35 10.21 -6.53
N ALA A 62 3.25 10.00 -5.79
CA ALA A 62 2.90 8.70 -5.26
C ALA A 62 2.57 7.72 -6.39
N PHE A 63 2.90 6.46 -6.16
CA PHE A 63 2.54 5.38 -7.08
C PHE A 63 2.36 4.06 -6.34
N ILE A 64 1.51 3.22 -6.91
CA ILE A 64 1.40 1.80 -6.55
C ILE A 64 2.21 0.99 -7.55
N PHE A 65 2.75 -0.16 -7.14
CA PHE A 65 3.42 -1.08 -8.04
C PHE A 65 3.05 -2.52 -7.76
N SER A 66 3.14 -3.37 -8.78
CA SER A 66 3.05 -4.82 -8.66
C SER A 66 4.30 -5.42 -9.29
N LEU A 67 5.02 -6.25 -8.52
CA LEU A 67 6.20 -7.00 -8.98
C LEU A 67 5.85 -8.43 -9.37
N ARG A 68 4.82 -9.01 -8.73
CA ARG A 68 4.32 -10.35 -9.00
C ARG A 68 2.83 -10.45 -8.66
N ASN A 69 2.05 -11.06 -9.55
CA ASN A 69 0.64 -11.39 -9.32
C ASN A 69 0.29 -12.80 -9.84
N ASP A 70 -1.02 -13.08 -9.96
CA ASP A 70 -1.62 -14.35 -10.39
C ASP A 70 -1.16 -14.82 -11.78
N LYS A 71 -0.80 -13.88 -12.66
CA LYS A 71 -0.32 -14.18 -14.01
C LYS A 71 1.20 -14.14 -14.05
N ARG A 72 1.82 -15.33 -14.12
CA ARG A 72 3.28 -15.51 -14.13
C ARG A 72 4.02 -14.67 -15.17
N ASP A 73 3.36 -14.32 -16.28
CA ASP A 73 3.97 -13.58 -17.39
C ASP A 73 3.81 -12.05 -17.29
N ARG A 74 3.09 -11.55 -16.28
CA ARG A 74 2.98 -10.09 -16.08
C ARG A 74 4.30 -9.54 -15.55
N LYS A 75 4.89 -8.64 -16.34
CA LYS A 75 6.09 -7.89 -15.94
C LYS A 75 5.78 -6.96 -14.76
N PRO A 76 6.79 -6.62 -13.93
CA PRO A 76 6.66 -5.58 -12.93
C PRO A 76 6.15 -4.27 -13.55
N VAL A 77 5.15 -3.65 -12.91
CA VAL A 77 4.50 -2.42 -13.39
C VAL A 77 4.33 -1.42 -12.25
N LYS A 78 4.51 -0.15 -12.61
CA LYS A 78 4.22 1.02 -11.77
C LYS A 78 2.94 1.71 -12.27
N PHE A 79 2.12 2.13 -11.33
CA PHE A 79 0.84 2.80 -11.53
C PHE A 79 0.85 4.16 -10.83
N THR A 80 0.92 5.23 -11.61
CA THR A 80 0.92 6.59 -11.08
C THR A 80 -0.45 6.97 -10.56
N ILE A 81 -0.49 7.94 -9.65
CA ILE A 81 -1.73 8.55 -9.19
C ILE A 81 -2.52 9.18 -10.36
N LYS A 82 -3.85 9.17 -10.27
CA LYS A 82 -4.70 9.85 -11.26
C LYS A 82 -4.67 11.36 -11.05
N GLN A 83 -4.79 12.09 -12.16
CA GLN A 83 -4.94 13.53 -12.12
C GLN A 83 -6.18 13.93 -11.32
N GLY A 84 -6.04 14.86 -10.39
CA GLY A 84 -7.11 15.34 -9.51
C GLY A 84 -7.37 14.46 -8.27
N LYS A 85 -6.60 13.38 -8.08
CA LYS A 85 -6.68 12.48 -6.92
C LYS A 85 -5.47 12.57 -5.99
N GLU A 86 -4.53 13.46 -6.29
CA GLU A 86 -3.27 13.63 -5.57
C GLU A 86 -3.46 13.91 -4.09
N GLY A 87 -4.52 14.65 -3.74
CA GLY A 87 -4.90 14.99 -2.37
C GLY A 87 -5.24 13.78 -1.48
N ASN A 88 -5.49 12.61 -2.06
CA ASN A 88 -5.85 11.38 -1.37
C ASN A 88 -4.84 10.24 -1.62
N ALA A 89 -3.57 10.58 -1.90
CA ALA A 89 -2.55 9.59 -2.26
C ALA A 89 -2.36 8.52 -1.17
N ILE A 90 -2.19 8.96 0.08
CA ILE A 90 -2.02 8.10 1.24
C ILE A 90 -2.83 8.62 2.43
N LEU A 91 -3.24 7.70 3.31
CA LEU A 91 -3.86 8.03 4.59
C LEU A 91 -2.86 7.70 5.71
N SER A 92 -2.63 8.67 6.59
CA SER A 92 -1.92 8.45 7.85
C SER A 92 -2.92 8.28 8.98
N TYR A 93 -2.93 7.13 9.63
CA TYR A 93 -3.73 6.86 10.82
C TYR A 93 -3.10 5.73 11.63
N SER A 94 -2.78 5.99 12.90
CA SER A 94 -2.07 5.03 13.78
C SER A 94 -2.80 3.69 13.99
N GLY A 95 -4.12 3.66 13.75
CA GLY A 95 -4.93 2.43 13.78
C GLY A 95 -4.74 1.52 12.56
N TYR A 96 -4.09 2.00 11.49
CA TYR A 96 -3.80 1.25 10.28
C TYR A 96 -2.29 1.17 10.03
N GLY A 97 -1.87 0.24 9.19
CA GLY A 97 -0.54 0.25 8.62
C GLY A 97 -0.48 1.19 7.40
N PRO A 98 0.31 0.84 6.38
CA PRO A 98 0.29 1.53 5.10
C PRO A 98 -1.12 1.58 4.50
N PHE A 99 -1.53 2.75 4.02
CA PHE A 99 -2.81 2.99 3.37
C PHE A 99 -2.61 3.88 2.15
N PHE A 100 -2.97 3.38 0.98
CA PHE A 100 -2.87 4.10 -0.30
C PHE A 100 -4.27 4.23 -0.93
N GLY A 101 -4.65 5.45 -1.30
CA GLY A 101 -5.84 5.79 -2.10
C GLY A 101 -7.20 5.79 -1.38
N ASP A 102 -8.04 6.81 -1.63
CA ASP A 102 -9.36 7.03 -1.00
C ASP A 102 -10.41 5.92 -1.16
N GLY A 103 -10.31 5.11 -2.22
CA GLY A 103 -11.21 3.99 -2.50
C GLY A 103 -10.62 2.65 -2.08
N ASN A 104 -9.71 2.67 -1.10
CA ASN A 104 -9.06 1.49 -0.54
C ASN A 104 -8.23 0.73 -1.59
N ASP A 105 -7.46 1.45 -2.42
CA ASP A 105 -6.61 0.84 -3.44
C ASP A 105 -5.75 -0.29 -2.84
N PHE A 106 -5.11 -0.03 -1.69
CA PHE A 106 -4.88 -1.06 -0.66
C PHE A 106 -4.60 -0.44 0.71
N TRP A 107 -4.86 -1.22 1.77
CA TRP A 107 -4.42 -0.89 3.12
C TRP A 107 -4.26 -2.10 4.04
N LEU A 108 -3.47 -1.94 5.10
CA LEU A 108 -3.29 -2.92 6.17
C LEU A 108 -3.92 -2.44 7.48
N ASN A 109 -4.53 -3.36 8.23
CA ASN A 109 -5.11 -3.09 9.55
C ASN A 109 -4.04 -2.96 10.65
N SER A 110 -4.48 -2.78 11.90
CA SER A 110 -3.59 -2.61 13.07
C SER A 110 -2.66 -3.79 13.34
N ASN A 111 -2.97 -4.98 12.82
CA ASN A 111 -2.14 -6.18 12.93
C ASN A 111 -1.25 -6.38 11.68
N LEU A 112 -1.12 -5.37 10.82
CA LEU A 112 -0.46 -5.46 9.52
C LEU A 112 -0.94 -6.65 8.67
N GLN A 113 -2.22 -7.00 8.84
CA GLN A 113 -2.95 -7.95 8.02
C GLN A 113 -3.90 -7.18 7.10
N PRO A 114 -4.54 -7.84 6.12
CA PRO A 114 -5.38 -7.11 5.18
C PRO A 114 -6.46 -6.31 5.88
N GLY A 115 -6.57 -5.07 5.45
CA GLY A 115 -7.85 -4.42 5.45
C GLY A 115 -8.57 -4.79 4.16
N GLN A 116 -8.23 -4.08 3.08
CA GLN A 116 -8.80 -4.30 1.76
C GLN A 116 -7.78 -4.00 0.65
N SER A 117 -8.02 -4.56 -0.54
CA SER A 117 -7.47 -4.12 -1.81
C SER A 117 -8.61 -3.98 -2.82
N ASN A 118 -8.90 -2.75 -3.23
CA ASN A 118 -9.86 -2.42 -4.28
C ASN A 118 -9.18 -1.47 -5.27
N PHE A 119 -8.25 -2.04 -6.02
CA PHE A 119 -7.31 -1.23 -6.79
C PHE A 119 -8.04 -0.42 -7.87
N GLY A 120 -7.63 0.84 -8.02
CA GLY A 120 -8.02 1.68 -9.14
C GLY A 120 -8.97 2.83 -8.83
N SER A 121 -9.18 3.21 -7.57
CA SER A 121 -9.92 4.43 -7.25
C SER A 121 -9.04 5.66 -7.47
N THR A 122 -7.93 5.74 -6.72
CA THR A 122 -7.00 6.87 -6.71
C THR A 122 -5.85 6.70 -7.70
N TYR A 123 -5.41 5.47 -7.94
CA TYR A 123 -4.27 5.17 -8.82
C TYR A 123 -4.73 4.63 -10.17
N ASN A 124 -3.92 4.84 -11.22
CA ASN A 124 -4.23 4.35 -12.55
C ASN A 124 -4.25 2.82 -12.59
N LEU A 125 -5.18 2.26 -13.36
CA LEU A 125 -5.31 0.82 -13.56
C LEU A 125 -4.58 0.36 -14.83
N PRO A 126 -4.18 -0.91 -14.90
CA PRO A 126 -3.79 -1.51 -16.17
C PRO A 126 -5.01 -1.70 -17.08
N ASN A 127 -4.76 -1.78 -18.38
CA ASN A 127 -5.80 -2.01 -19.39
C ASN A 127 -6.61 -3.28 -19.08
N GLY A 128 -7.93 -3.18 -19.21
CA GLY A 128 -8.87 -4.29 -18.99
C GLY A 128 -9.15 -4.62 -17.53
N ILE A 129 -8.64 -3.82 -16.57
CA ILE A 129 -9.03 -3.88 -15.16
C ILE A 129 -9.93 -2.69 -14.84
N THR A 130 -10.95 -2.93 -14.02
CA THR A 130 -11.93 -1.91 -13.63
C THR A 130 -12.09 -1.87 -12.11
N TYR A 131 -12.11 -0.66 -11.55
CA TYR A 131 -12.37 -0.43 -10.14
C TYR A 131 -13.72 -1.02 -9.71
N ASP A 132 -13.81 -1.49 -8.47
CA ASP A 132 -15.00 -2.12 -7.88
C ASP A 132 -15.49 -3.40 -8.58
N THR A 133 -14.65 -4.03 -9.38
CA THR A 133 -14.89 -5.37 -9.95
C THR A 133 -13.96 -6.40 -9.33
N ASP A 134 -14.28 -7.68 -9.50
CA ASP A 134 -13.40 -8.78 -9.05
C ASP A 134 -11.98 -8.64 -9.62
N SER A 135 -11.85 -8.14 -10.85
CA SER A 135 -10.56 -7.90 -11.50
C SER A 135 -9.72 -6.83 -10.79
N GLY A 136 -10.35 -5.76 -10.29
CA GLY A 136 -9.69 -4.71 -9.51
C GLY A 136 -9.40 -5.15 -8.08
N LYS A 137 -10.36 -5.83 -7.44
CA LYS A 137 -10.27 -6.33 -6.07
C LYS A 137 -9.21 -7.42 -5.89
N SER A 138 -8.95 -8.21 -6.93
CA SER A 138 -7.94 -9.28 -6.88
C SER A 138 -6.58 -8.90 -7.47
N TYR A 139 -6.44 -7.74 -8.14
CA TYR A 139 -5.26 -7.44 -8.95
C TYR A 139 -3.93 -7.45 -8.18
N LEU A 140 -3.89 -6.77 -7.02
CA LEU A 140 -2.66 -6.58 -6.25
C LEU A 140 -2.37 -7.78 -5.34
N ALA A 141 -3.40 -8.29 -4.67
CA ALA A 141 -3.23 -9.23 -3.55
C ALA A 141 -3.96 -10.58 -3.73
N GLY A 142 -4.63 -10.79 -4.87
CA GLY A 142 -5.36 -12.02 -5.20
C GLY A 142 -6.80 -12.09 -4.67
N SER A 143 -7.18 -11.20 -3.76
CA SER A 143 -8.56 -11.07 -3.27
C SER A 143 -8.78 -9.71 -2.62
N TYR A 144 -10.04 -9.36 -2.41
CA TYR A 144 -10.44 -8.11 -1.76
C TYR A 144 -9.84 -7.99 -0.33
N ASP A 145 -10.09 -8.97 0.52
CA ASP A 145 -9.78 -8.91 1.97
C ASP A 145 -9.29 -10.25 2.57
N LYS A 146 -9.18 -11.32 1.77
CA LYS A 146 -8.86 -12.68 2.25
C LYS A 146 -7.39 -13.07 2.10
N TRP A 147 -6.54 -12.15 1.65
CA TRP A 147 -5.11 -12.41 1.49
C TRP A 147 -4.43 -12.56 2.86
N VAL A 148 -3.20 -13.05 2.90
CA VAL A 148 -2.45 -13.12 4.16
C VAL A 148 -1.07 -12.55 3.93
N VAL A 149 -0.68 -11.61 4.77
CA VAL A 149 0.64 -10.98 4.67
C VAL A 149 1.69 -11.96 5.20
N ASP A 150 2.67 -12.28 4.35
CA ASP A 150 3.89 -13.00 4.74
C ASP A 150 4.93 -12.02 5.29
N GLU A 151 5.07 -10.84 4.69
CA GLU A 151 6.04 -9.81 5.10
C GLU A 151 5.61 -8.41 4.65
N VAL A 152 5.93 -7.40 5.47
CA VAL A 152 5.89 -5.97 5.11
C VAL A 152 7.26 -5.38 5.39
N GLU A 153 7.92 -4.90 4.35
CA GLU A 153 9.17 -4.15 4.49
C GLU A 153 8.96 -2.69 4.09
N THR A 154 9.56 -1.79 4.84
CA THR A 154 9.56 -0.36 4.53
C THR A 154 10.98 0.13 4.34
N TYR A 155 11.20 0.90 3.28
CA TYR A 155 12.49 1.48 2.91
C TYR A 155 12.40 3.00 2.80
N PHE A 156 13.44 3.68 3.27
CA PHE A 156 13.61 5.13 3.12
C PHE A 156 14.56 5.41 1.95
N ILE A 157 14.21 6.43 1.15
CA ILE A 157 14.88 6.79 -0.09
C ILE A 157 15.53 8.16 0.02
#